data_AF-A0A9E3H3Q8-F1
#
_entry.id   AF-A0A9E3H3Q8-F1
#
_cell.length_a   1.000
_cell.length_b   1.000
_cell.length_c   1.000
_cell.angle_alpha   90.00
_cell.angle_beta   90.00
_cell.angle_gamma   90.00
#
_symmetry.space_group_name_H-M   'P 1'
#
loop_
_entity.id
_entity.type
_entity.pdbx_description
1 polymer ?
#
loop_
_entity_poly.entity_id
_entity_poly.type
_entity_poly.pdbx_seq_one_letter_code
_entity_poly.pdbx_strand_id
1 'polypeptide(L)'
;MAQKQSPEKEVEALLQTIDPSKFADESLRHTLTVVLNVIEQQQLEIKELRQENQKLRDENNRLKGEQGKPEIKSNKPKGFSNHSSEKERYTPKKHTKSSKNQSIKVDRTSILDYPSSELPSDAQFKGYEEVIIQDISLKT
;
A
#
# COMPACT_ATOMS: atom_id res chain seq x y z
N MET A 1 -19.07 15.35 -3.80
CA MET A 1 -18.75 14.89 -5.17
C MET A 1 -19.80 13.87 -5.55
N ALA A 2 -20.67 14.20 -6.51
CA ALA A 2 -21.69 13.27 -6.99
C ALA A 2 -20.98 12.05 -7.58
N GLN A 3 -21.24 10.87 -7.02
CA GLN A 3 -20.82 9.61 -7.62
C GLN A 3 -21.59 9.51 -8.94
N LYS A 4 -20.95 9.90 -10.04
CA LYS A 4 -21.48 9.68 -11.39
C LYS A 4 -21.71 8.16 -11.48
N GLN A 5 -22.96 7.74 -11.60
CA GLN A 5 -23.29 6.33 -11.70
C GLN A 5 -22.52 5.76 -12.90
N SER A 6 -21.92 4.59 -12.72
CA SER A 6 -21.18 3.95 -13.81
C SER A 6 -22.13 3.81 -15.01
N PRO A 7 -21.70 4.14 -16.25
CA PRO A 7 -22.56 4.07 -17.44
C PRO A 7 -23.25 2.71 -17.61
N GLU A 8 -22.68 1.64 -17.06
CA GLU A 8 -23.28 0.31 -17.00
C GLU A 8 -24.56 0.24 -16.17
N LYS A 9 -24.62 0.92 -15.02
CA LYS A 9 -25.83 0.94 -14.19
C LYS A 9 -26.97 1.69 -14.88
N GLU A 10 -26.65 2.70 -15.67
CA GLU A 10 -27.62 3.45 -16.45
C GLU A 10 -28.20 2.57 -17.58
N VAL A 11 -27.35 1.78 -18.27
CA VAL A 11 -27.79 0.84 -19.31
C VAL A 11 -28.61 -0.31 -18.72
N GLU A 12 -28.20 -0.88 -17.58
CA GLU A 12 -28.93 -1.95 -16.90
C GLU A 12 -30.32 -1.47 -16.43
N ALA A 13 -30.40 -0.25 -15.87
CA ALA A 13 -31.66 0.38 -15.53
C ALA A 13 -32.55 0.62 -16.77
N LEU A 14 -31.96 1.06 -17.89
CA LEU A 14 -32.70 1.27 -19.13
C LEU A 14 -33.30 -0.02 -19.67
N LEU A 15 -32.53 -1.12 -19.68
CA LEU A 15 -33.00 -2.44 -20.13
C LEU A 15 -34.17 -2.95 -19.28
N GLN A 16 -34.15 -2.69 -17.96
CA GLN A 16 -35.25 -3.05 -17.06
C GLN A 16 -36.54 -2.23 -17.28
N THR A 17 -36.48 -1.11 -18.01
CA THR A 17 -37.66 -0.28 -18.32
C THR A 17 -38.39 -0.67 -19.60
N ILE A 18 -37.77 -1.48 -20.46
CA ILE A 18 -38.33 -1.86 -21.76
C ILE A 18 -39.20 -3.12 -21.59
N ASP A 19 -40.48 -3.02 -21.93
CA ASP A 19 -41.43 -4.14 -21.94
C ASP A 19 -41.90 -4.44 -23.38
N PRO A 20 -41.40 -5.53 -24.00
CA PRO A 20 -41.79 -5.93 -25.35
C PRO A 20 -43.27 -6.27 -25.50
N SER A 21 -43.97 -6.59 -24.41
CA SER A 21 -45.37 -7.02 -24.45
C SER A 21 -46.34 -5.88 -24.82
N LYS A 22 -45.88 -4.62 -24.72
CA LYS A 22 -46.68 -3.42 -24.99
C LYS A 22 -46.81 -3.08 -26.49
N PHE A 23 -46.05 -3.75 -27.36
CA PHE A 23 -46.11 -3.51 -28.80
C PHE A 23 -47.20 -4.35 -29.45
N ALA A 24 -47.98 -3.78 -30.37
CA ALA A 24 -49.11 -4.45 -31.01
C ALA A 24 -48.69 -5.47 -32.10
N ASP A 25 -47.57 -5.24 -32.78
CA ASP A 25 -47.06 -6.11 -33.83
C ASP A 25 -46.33 -7.35 -33.28
N GLU A 26 -46.81 -8.56 -33.63
CA GLU A 26 -46.24 -9.84 -33.22
C GLU A 26 -44.79 -10.03 -33.69
N SER A 27 -44.48 -9.60 -34.91
CA SER A 27 -43.14 -9.74 -35.47
C SER A 27 -42.16 -8.86 -34.70
N LEU A 28 -42.52 -7.60 -34.46
CA LEU A 28 -41.71 -6.67 -33.67
C LEU A 28 -41.52 -7.16 -32.23
N ARG A 29 -42.58 -7.68 -31.58
CA ARG A 29 -42.48 -8.27 -30.24
C ARG A 29 -41.45 -9.40 -30.19
N HIS A 30 -41.55 -10.34 -31.14
CA HIS A 30 -40.65 -11.48 -31.19
C HIS A 30 -39.19 -11.05 -31.41
N THR A 31 -38.94 -10.18 -32.39
CA THR A 31 -37.60 -9.66 -32.67
C THR A 31 -37.01 -8.92 -31.46
N LEU A 32 -37.80 -8.07 -30.81
CA LEU A 32 -37.34 -7.30 -29.65
C LEU A 32 -36.99 -8.21 -28.46
N THR A 33 -37.81 -9.22 -28.20
CA THR A 33 -37.54 -10.21 -27.14
C THR A 33 -36.24 -10.96 -27.41
N VAL A 34 -36.00 -11.41 -28.65
CA VAL A 34 -34.74 -12.09 -29.01
C VAL A 34 -33.54 -11.16 -28.83
N VAL A 35 -33.64 -9.90 -29.27
CA VAL A 35 -32.57 -8.91 -29.14
C VAL A 35 -32.26 -8.63 -27.67
N LEU A 36 -33.26 -8.46 -26.81
CA LEU A 36 -33.06 -8.22 -25.38
C LEU A 36 -32.39 -9.41 -24.69
N ASN A 37 -32.79 -10.64 -25.01
CA ASN A 37 -32.16 -11.85 -24.47
C ASN A 37 -30.67 -11.94 -24.86
N VAL A 38 -30.34 -11.61 -26.12
CA VAL A 38 -28.94 -11.61 -26.59
C VAL A 38 -28.15 -10.51 -25.87
N ILE A 39 -28.73 -9.32 -25.69
CA ILE A 39 -28.07 -8.23 -24.95
C ILE A 39 -27.81 -8.64 -23.50
N GLU A 40 -28.78 -9.28 -22.84
CA GLU A 40 -28.62 -9.77 -21.47
C GLU A 40 -27.49 -10.80 -21.38
N GLN A 41 -27.46 -11.78 -22.28
CA GLN A 41 -26.40 -12.78 -22.33
C GLN A 41 -25.02 -12.12 -22.55
N GLN A 42 -24.92 -11.14 -23.44
CA GLN A 42 -23.68 -10.39 -23.68
C GLN A 42 -23.25 -9.58 -22.45
N GLN A 43 -24.18 -8.96 -21.72
CA GLN A 43 -23.87 -8.22 -20.49
C GLN A 43 -23.31 -9.13 -19.40
N LEU A 44 -23.89 -10.34 -19.25
CA LEU A 44 -23.38 -11.36 -18.33
C LEU A 44 -21.95 -11.76 -18.69
N GLU A 45 -21.70 -12.09 -19.96
CA GLU A 45 -20.37 -12.48 -20.43
C GLU A 45 -19.33 -11.36 -20.26
N ILE A 46 -19.69 -10.11 -20.59
CA ILE A 46 -18.82 -8.95 -20.39
C ILE A 46 -18.46 -8.78 -18.91
N LYS A 47 -19.42 -8.98 -18.01
CA LYS A 47 -19.19 -8.88 -16.56
C LYS A 47 -18.21 -9.95 -16.08
N GLU A 48 -18.38 -11.20 -16.53
CA GLU A 48 -17.47 -12.30 -16.20
C GLU A 48 -16.06 -12.06 -16.75
N LEU A 49 -15.94 -11.67 -18.02
CA LEU A 49 -14.66 -11.37 -18.66
C LEU A 49 -13.91 -10.23 -17.94
N ARG A 50 -14.63 -9.20 -17.49
CA ARG A 50 -14.03 -8.08 -16.74
C ARG A 50 -13.55 -8.51 -15.37
N GLN A 51 -14.29 -9.37 -14.67
CA GLN A 51 -13.87 -9.93 -13.40
C GLN A 51 -12.59 -10.78 -13.57
N GLU A 52 -12.56 -11.62 -14.61
CA GLU A 52 -11.39 -12.46 -14.88
C GLU A 52 -10.18 -11.62 -15.30
N ASN A 53 -10.38 -10.61 -16.15
CA ASN A 53 -9.31 -9.69 -16.52
C ASN A 53 -8.73 -8.96 -15.31
N GLN A 54 -9.58 -8.57 -14.35
CA GLN A 54 -9.14 -7.94 -13.10
C GLN A 54 -8.28 -8.91 -12.26
N LYS A 55 -8.73 -10.16 -12.08
CA LYS A 55 -7.94 -11.18 -11.37
C LYS A 55 -6.58 -11.42 -12.03
N LEU A 56 -6.54 -11.54 -13.36
CA LEU A 56 -5.30 -11.74 -14.10
C LEU A 56 -4.34 -10.55 -13.95
N ARG A 57 -4.85 -9.32 -13.94
CA ARG A 57 -4.04 -8.12 -13.68
C ARG A 57 -3.47 -8.12 -12.26
N ASP A 58 -4.29 -8.46 -11.27
CA ASP A 58 -3.85 -8.52 -9.88
C ASP A 58 -2.80 -9.62 -9.67
N GLU A 59 -2.96 -10.76 -10.33
CA GLU A 59 -1.98 -11.84 -10.34
C GLU A 59 -0.66 -11.42 -11.02
N ASN A 60 -0.74 -10.71 -12.16
CA ASN A 60 0.45 -10.19 -12.84
C ASN A 60 1.22 -9.20 -11.97
N ASN A 61 0.52 -8.31 -11.27
CA ASN A 61 1.12 -7.36 -10.33
C ASN A 61 1.78 -8.10 -9.15
N ARG A 62 1.11 -9.12 -8.59
CA ARG A 62 1.68 -9.96 -7.53
C ARG A 62 3.00 -10.61 -7.97
N LEU A 63 3.04 -11.19 -9.17
CA LEU A 63 4.24 -11.82 -9.71
C LEU A 63 5.38 -10.82 -9.96
N LYS A 64 5.05 -9.56 -10.25
CA LYS A 64 6.03 -8.45 -10.38
C LYS A 64 6.47 -7.86 -9.03
N GLY A 65 5.89 -8.29 -7.91
CA GLY A 65 6.13 -7.69 -6.60
C GLY A 65 5.42 -6.34 -6.40
N GLU A 66 4.49 -5.99 -7.28
CA GLU A 66 3.65 -4.80 -7.18
C GLU A 66 2.35 -5.12 -6.41
N GLN A 67 1.66 -4.08 -5.92
CA GLN A 67 0.34 -4.25 -5.30
C GLN A 67 -0.75 -4.32 -6.38
N GLY A 68 -1.68 -5.26 -6.21
CA GLY A 68 -2.91 -5.35 -7.02
C GLY A 68 -3.84 -4.15 -6.79
N LYS A 69 -4.97 -4.13 -7.50
CA LYS A 69 -5.98 -3.08 -7.34
C LYS A 69 -6.52 -3.08 -5.89
N PRO A 70 -6.48 -1.95 -5.17
CA PRO A 70 -6.96 -1.88 -3.79
C PRO A 70 -8.48 -2.03 -3.70
N GLU A 71 -8.95 -2.83 -2.75
CA GLU A 71 -10.37 -2.95 -2.41
C GLU A 71 -10.79 -1.75 -1.55
N ILE A 72 -11.41 -0.74 -2.18
CA ILE A 72 -11.89 0.46 -1.47
C ILE A 72 -13.25 0.15 -0.84
N LYS A 73 -13.27 -0.11 0.47
CA LYS A 73 -14.51 -0.27 1.24
C LYS A 73 -15.20 1.08 1.44
N SER A 74 -16.53 1.06 1.51
CA SER A 74 -17.32 2.26 1.81
C SER A 74 -16.94 2.84 3.18
N ASN A 75 -16.86 4.17 3.28
CA ASN A 75 -16.66 4.87 4.55
C ASN A 75 -17.88 4.66 5.44
N LYS A 76 -17.85 3.65 6.31
CA LYS A 76 -18.78 3.57 7.44
C LYS A 76 -18.45 4.74 8.39
N PRO A 77 -19.44 5.46 8.94
CA PRO A 77 -19.18 6.41 10.01
C PRO A 77 -18.46 5.66 11.11
N LYS A 78 -17.24 6.08 11.41
CA LYS A 78 -16.37 5.44 12.39
C LYS A 78 -16.99 5.64 13.78
N GLY A 79 -17.84 4.70 14.19
CA GLY A 79 -18.04 4.41 15.60
C GLY A 79 -16.73 3.80 16.13
N PHE A 80 -15.74 4.64 16.41
CA PHE A 80 -14.53 4.21 17.10
C PHE A 80 -14.85 4.03 18.58
N SER A 81 -15.57 2.98 18.94
CA SER A 81 -15.38 2.39 20.26
C SER A 81 -14.04 1.67 20.21
N ASN A 82 -13.04 2.23 20.88
CA ASN A 82 -11.74 1.62 21.06
C ASN A 82 -11.91 0.37 21.95
N HIS A 83 -12.30 -0.76 21.36
CA HIS A 83 -12.45 -2.05 22.06
C HIS A 83 -11.09 -2.69 22.42
N SER A 84 -9.99 -2.00 22.15
CA SER A 84 -8.65 -2.50 22.45
C SER A 84 -8.32 -2.25 23.92
N SER A 85 -8.27 -3.33 24.70
CA SER A 85 -7.72 -3.35 26.06
C SER A 85 -6.20 -3.18 26.10
N GLU A 86 -5.55 -2.96 24.94
CA GLU A 86 -4.09 -2.75 24.85
C GLU A 86 -3.64 -1.54 25.65
N LYS A 87 -4.45 -0.47 25.69
CA LYS A 87 -4.17 0.70 26.54
C LYS A 87 -4.25 0.39 28.03
N GLU A 88 -5.08 -0.57 28.44
CA GLU A 88 -5.23 -0.98 29.84
C GLU A 88 -4.10 -1.92 30.28
N ARG A 89 -3.52 -2.68 29.35
CA ARG A 89 -2.34 -3.53 29.60
C ARG A 89 -1.02 -2.78 29.48
N TYR A 90 -1.00 -1.65 28.77
CA TYR A 90 0.21 -0.90 28.51
C TYR A 90 0.62 -0.04 29.73
N THR A 91 1.76 -0.40 30.32
CA THR A 91 2.45 0.46 31.28
C THR A 91 3.59 1.21 30.55
N PRO A 92 3.49 2.54 30.36
CA PRO A 92 4.54 3.29 29.69
C PRO A 92 5.83 3.23 30.51
N LYS A 93 6.85 2.55 29.98
CA LYS A 93 8.19 2.57 30.57
C LYS A 93 8.87 3.89 30.19
N LYS A 94 9.42 4.58 31.18
CA LYS A 94 10.23 5.79 30.95
C LYS A 94 11.52 5.37 30.24
N HIS A 95 11.65 5.72 28.97
CA HIS A 95 12.87 5.49 28.22
C HIS A 95 13.94 6.49 28.67
N THR A 96 15.00 6.00 29.33
CA THR A 96 16.20 6.78 29.61
C THR A 96 17.22 6.52 28.51
N LYS A 97 17.60 7.57 27.78
CA LYS A 97 18.75 7.51 26.87
C LYS A 97 20.02 7.49 27.72
N SER A 98 20.73 6.37 27.77
CA SER A 98 22.11 6.33 28.22
C SER A 98 23.04 6.45 27.01
N SER A 99 24.14 7.19 27.16
CA SER A 99 25.19 7.16 26.14
C SER A 99 25.95 5.84 26.25
N LYS A 100 26.17 5.16 25.12
CA LYS A 100 26.81 3.83 25.08
C LYS A 100 28.25 3.86 25.61
N ASN A 101 28.91 5.01 25.51
CA ASN A 101 30.32 5.18 25.86
C ASN A 101 30.54 5.52 27.34
N GLN A 102 29.49 5.88 28.10
CA GLN A 102 29.64 6.28 29.51
C GLN A 102 30.14 5.14 30.42
N SER A 103 29.88 3.89 30.06
CA SER A 103 30.31 2.71 30.83
C SER A 103 31.63 2.11 30.36
N ILE A 104 32.23 2.61 29.27
CA ILE A 104 33.46 2.03 28.72
C ILE A 104 34.66 2.63 29.46
N LYS A 105 35.43 1.77 30.13
CA LYS A 105 36.70 2.17 30.74
C LYS A 105 37.77 2.27 29.65
N VAL A 106 38.42 3.44 29.55
CA VAL A 106 39.52 3.66 28.61
C VAL A 106 40.84 3.30 29.30
N ASP A 107 41.53 2.29 28.78
CA ASP A 107 42.81 1.82 29.36
C ASP A 107 44.03 2.59 28.81
N ARG A 108 43.96 3.11 27.57
CA ARG A 108 44.99 3.98 26.97
C ARG A 108 44.35 5.13 26.19
N THR A 109 45.00 6.28 26.22
CA THR A 109 44.69 7.42 25.34
C THR A 109 45.96 7.83 24.61
N SER A 110 45.87 8.01 23.29
CA SER A 110 46.98 8.46 22.44
C SER A 110 46.47 9.47 21.43
N ILE A 111 47.23 10.54 21.22
CA ILE A 111 46.98 11.49 20.13
C ILE A 111 47.56 10.86 18.85
N LEU A 112 46.75 10.79 17.79
CA LEU A 112 47.17 10.27 16.50
C LEU A 112 47.40 11.43 15.54
N ASP A 113 48.66 11.62 15.16
CA ASP A 113 49.03 12.63 14.16
C ASP A 113 48.97 12.02 12.76
N TYR A 114 48.28 12.68 11.85
CA TYR A 114 48.17 12.26 10.45
C TYR A 114 49.34 12.86 9.63
N PRO A 115 49.99 12.10 8.73
CA PRO A 115 51.11 12.61 7.94
C PRO A 115 50.69 13.79 7.05
N SER A 116 51.34 14.93 7.21
CA SER A 116 51.01 16.16 6.48
C SER A 116 51.22 16.05 4.97
N SER A 117 52.05 15.10 4.51
CA SER A 117 52.32 14.84 3.10
C SER A 117 51.13 14.22 2.35
N GLU A 118 50.19 13.62 3.06
CA GLU A 118 48.99 12.99 2.48
C GLU A 118 47.76 13.90 2.50
N LEU A 119 47.88 15.08 3.13
CA LEU A 119 46.78 16.04 3.21
C LEU A 119 46.64 16.85 1.91
N PRO A 120 45.41 17.16 1.47
CA PRO A 120 45.16 18.12 0.41
C PRO A 120 45.76 19.50 0.73
N SER A 121 46.10 20.27 -0.31
CA SER A 121 46.75 21.59 -0.16
C SER A 121 45.89 22.64 0.58
N ASP A 122 44.57 22.46 0.61
CA ASP A 122 43.60 23.33 1.28
C ASP A 122 43.21 22.83 2.69
N ALA A 123 43.81 21.74 3.17
CA ALA A 123 43.52 21.20 4.49
C ALA A 123 43.89 22.20 5.60
N GLN A 124 42.94 22.43 6.51
CA GLN A 124 43.13 23.28 7.69
C GLN A 124 42.90 22.48 8.96
N PHE A 125 43.77 22.69 9.95
CA PHE A 125 43.56 22.13 11.28
C PHE A 125 42.34 22.78 11.96
N LYS A 126 41.40 21.94 12.42
CA LYS A 126 40.16 22.39 13.09
C LYS A 126 40.05 22.00 14.57
N GLY A 127 40.93 21.13 15.05
CA GLY A 127 40.93 20.62 16.42
C GLY A 127 41.09 19.10 16.46
N TYR A 128 40.80 18.54 17.64
CA TYR A 128 40.85 17.10 17.88
C TYR A 128 39.43 16.52 17.97
N GLU A 129 39.28 15.29 17.51
CA GLU A 129 38.06 14.50 17.67
C GLU A 129 38.37 13.27 18.53
N GLU A 130 37.59 13.05 19.58
CA GLU A 130 37.75 11.89 20.46
C GLU A 130 37.07 10.66 19.86
N VAL A 131 37.85 9.62 19.55
CA VAL A 131 37.36 8.35 19.03
C VAL A 131 37.74 7.22 19.98
N ILE A 132 36.74 6.47 20.45
CA ILE A 132 36.95 5.30 21.31
C ILE A 132 37.03 4.04 20.44
N ILE A 133 38.16 3.34 20.49
CA ILE A 133 38.42 2.09 19.78
C ILE A 133 38.62 0.98 20.82
N GLN A 134 38.02 -0.20 20.58
CA GLN A 134 38.14 -1.37 21.45
C GLN A 134 38.91 -2.47 20.74
N ASP A 135 40.16 -2.71 21.16
CA ASP A 135 41.00 -3.79 20.67
C ASP A 135 40.69 -5.12 21.40
N ILE A 136 40.99 -6.25 20.77
CA ILE A 136 40.79 -7.59 21.34
C ILE A 136 42.15 -8.28 21.45
N SER A 137 42.50 -8.78 22.65
CA SER A 137 43.70 -9.61 22.85
C SER A 137 43.32 -11.09 22.87
N LEU A 138 43.88 -11.89 21.96
CA LEU A 138 43.73 -13.34 21.93
C LEU A 138 44.99 -14.00 22.52
N LYS A 139 44.82 -15.00 23.39
CA LYS A 139 45.90 -15.78 24.01
C LYS A 139 45.59 -17.27 23.90
N THR A 140 46.62 -18.10 23.80
CA THR A 140 46.54 -19.58 23.76
C THR A 140 46.89 -20.17 25.11
#